data_AF-A0A2G8HYL0-F1
#
_entry.id   AF-A0A2G8HYL0-F1
#
_cell.length_a   1.000
_cell.length_b   1.000
_cell.length_c   1.000
_cell.angle_alpha   90.00
_cell.angle_beta   90.00
_cell.angle_gamma   90.00
#
_symmetry.space_group_name_H-M   'P 1'
#
loop_
_entity.id
_entity.type
_entity.pdbx_description
1 polymer ?
#
loop_
_entity_poly.entity_id
_entity_poly.type
_entity_poly.pdbx_seq_one_letter_code
_entity_poly.pdbx_strand_id
1 'polypeptide(L)' 'MSIDNTELDEIMDKLENLEDEELAVVMLKEFNQATTKLGELLMNLNKDLSHGQWKAACDEAKKEVDRIVEEIKSL' A
#
# COMPACT_ATOMS: atom_id res chain seq x y z
N MET A 1 10.81 2.68 6.24
CA MET A 1 10.84 3.28 4.90
C MET A 1 9.40 3.31 4.43
N SER A 2 8.83 4.51 4.34
CA SER A 2 7.56 4.75 3.66
C SER A 2 7.76 4.55 2.16
N ILE A 3 6.66 4.36 1.41
CA ILE A 3 6.67 4.59 -0.04
C ILE A 3 7.23 6.00 -0.24
N ASP A 4 8.26 6.12 -1.06
CA ASP A 4 8.74 7.44 -1.45
C ASP A 4 7.85 8.03 -2.54
N ASN A 5 7.85 9.34 -2.69
CA ASN A 5 6.96 10.00 -3.64
C ASN A 5 7.23 9.56 -5.09
N THR A 6 8.46 9.15 -5.42
CA THR A 6 8.82 8.68 -6.77
C THR A 6 8.19 7.33 -7.08
N GLU A 7 8.22 6.39 -6.13
CA GLU A 7 7.55 5.10 -6.28
C GLU A 7 6.03 5.25 -6.35
N LEU A 8 5.46 6.23 -5.64
CA LEU A 8 4.04 6.56 -5.76
C LEU A 8 3.69 7.12 -7.14
N ASP A 9 4.49 8.05 -7.65
CA ASP A 9 4.33 8.61 -8.99
C ASP A 9 4.40 7.51 -10.07
N GLU A 10 5.37 6.59 -9.96
CA GLU A 10 5.50 5.44 -10.88
C GLU A 10 4.25 4.53 -10.87
N ILE A 11 3.69 4.26 -9.70
CA ILE A 11 2.48 3.44 -9.55
C ILE A 11 1.28 4.16 -10.17
N MET A 12 1.12 5.45 -9.88
CA MET A 12 0.03 6.25 -10.42
C MET A 12 0.10 6.34 -11.95
N ASP A 13 1.28 6.67 -12.49
CA ASP A 13 1.50 6.71 -13.93
C ASP A 13 1.17 5.36 -14.58
N LYS A 14 1.55 4.25 -13.96
CA LYS A 14 1.29 2.92 -14.50
C LYS A 14 -0.21 2.58 -14.54
N LEU A 15 -0.93 2.89 -13.47
CA LEU A 15 -2.37 2.66 -13.39
C LEU A 15 -3.17 3.58 -14.32
N GLU A 16 -2.76 4.85 -14.46
CA GLU A 16 -3.42 5.82 -15.34
C GLU A 16 -3.26 5.46 -16.83
N ASN A 17 -2.18 4.77 -17.21
CA ASN A 17 -1.89 4.37 -18.58
C ASN A 17 -2.31 2.93 -18.92
N LEU A 18 -2.96 2.22 -18.00
CA LEU A 18 -3.41 0.85 -18.24
C LEU A 18 -4.63 0.83 -19.18
N GLU A 19 -4.57 0.05 -20.26
CA GLU A 19 -5.70 -0.06 -21.22
C GLU A 19 -6.96 -0.66 -20.59
N ASP A 20 -6.78 -1.57 -19.62
CA ASP A 20 -7.86 -2.16 -18.84
C ASP A 20 -8.22 -1.26 -17.65
N GLU A 21 -9.14 -0.32 -17.88
CA GLU A 21 -9.61 0.63 -16.86
C GLU A 21 -10.22 -0.06 -15.63
N GLU A 22 -10.88 -1.22 -15.80
CA GLU A 22 -11.49 -1.94 -14.68
C GLU A 22 -10.40 -2.52 -13.77
N LEU A 23 -9.38 -3.15 -14.37
CA LEU A 23 -8.21 -3.62 -13.63
C LEU A 23 -7.47 -2.47 -12.94
N ALA A 24 -7.31 -1.33 -13.62
CA ALA A 24 -6.66 -0.14 -13.04
C ALA A 24 -7.38 0.33 -11.77
N VAL A 25 -8.72 0.41 -11.82
CA VAL A 25 -9.54 0.82 -10.68
C VAL A 25 -9.45 -0.18 -9.52
N VAL A 26 -9.46 -1.48 -9.81
CA VAL A 26 -9.31 -2.53 -8.79
C VAL A 26 -7.95 -2.40 -8.09
N MET A 27 -6.88 -2.30 -8.86
CA MET A 27 -5.52 -2.18 -8.32
C MET A 27 -5.32 -0.89 -7.53
N LEU A 28 -5.85 0.25 -8.02
CA LEU A 28 -5.81 1.52 -7.30
C LEU A 28 -6.54 1.43 -5.95
N LYS A 29 -7.69 0.75 -5.92
CA LYS A 29 -8.46 0.56 -4.69
C LYS A 29 -7.70 -0.29 -3.69
N GLU A 30 -7.11 -1.39 -4.11
CA GLU A 30 -6.29 -2.26 -3.25
C GLU A 30 -5.08 -1.52 -2.70
N PHE A 31 -4.36 -0.80 -3.56
CA PHE A 31 -3.21 0.02 -3.17
C PHE A 31 -3.60 1.09 -2.14
N ASN A 32 -4.69 1.84 -2.38
CA ASN A 32 -5.18 2.85 -1.43
C ASN A 32 -5.59 2.25 -0.08
N GLN A 33 -6.24 1.09 -0.07
CA GLN A 33 -6.63 0.41 1.16
C GLN A 33 -5.42 -0.05 1.97
N ALA A 34 -4.44 -0.68 1.32
CA ALA A 34 -3.24 -1.17 1.96
C ALA A 34 -2.36 -0.03 2.52
N THR A 35 -2.18 1.03 1.76
CA THR A 35 -1.41 2.21 2.19
C THR A 35 -2.09 2.99 3.31
N THR A 36 -3.43 3.12 3.27
CA THR A 36 -4.21 3.71 4.38
C THR A 36 -3.99 2.92 5.67
N LYS A 37 -4.17 1.59 5.62
CA LYS A 37 -3.98 0.71 6.78
C LYS A 37 -2.57 0.84 7.36
N LEU A 38 -1.54 0.82 6.51
CA LEU A 38 -0.16 1.01 6.94
C LEU A 38 0.05 2.39 7.56
N GLY A 39 -0.50 3.45 6.96
CA GLY A 39 -0.44 4.81 7.48
C GLY A 39 -1.06 4.94 8.88
N GLU A 40 -2.25 4.37 9.10
CA GLU A 40 -2.92 4.37 10.40
C GLU A 40 -2.09 3.64 11.48
N LEU A 41 -1.47 2.52 11.12
CA LEU A 41 -0.58 1.76 12.00
C LEU A 41 0.69 2.56 12.32
N LEU A 42 1.32 3.18 11.34
CA LEU A 42 2.55 3.99 11.54
C LEU A 42 2.29 5.24 12.38
N MET A 43 1.13 5.87 12.23
CA MET A 43 0.67 6.97 13.10
C MET A 43 0.29 6.48 14.50
N ASN A 44 0.33 5.16 14.75
CA ASN A 44 -0.01 4.53 16.00
C ASN A 44 -1.40 4.98 16.48
N LEU A 45 -2.38 5.02 15.57
CA LEU A 45 -3.74 5.46 15.89
C LEU A 45 -4.46 4.45 16.77
N ASN A 46 -4.10 3.17 16.68
CA ASN A 46 -4.60 2.12 17.56
C ASN A 46 -3.71 1.96 18.79
N LYS A 47 -4.15 2.49 19.94
CA LYS A 47 -3.44 2.42 21.22
C LYS A 47 -3.65 1.10 22.00
N ASP A 48 -4.51 0.22 21.50
CA ASP A 48 -4.84 -1.05 22.16
C ASP A 48 -3.82 -2.15 21.86
N LEU A 49 -2.91 -1.92 20.91
CA LEU A 49 -1.84 -2.86 20.56
C LEU A 49 -0.64 -2.69 21.50
N SER A 50 -0.16 -3.80 22.06
CA SER A 50 1.18 -3.83 22.66
C SER A 50 2.24 -3.53 21.60
N HIS A 51 3.43 -3.09 22.01
CA HIS A 51 4.53 -2.79 21.07
C HIS A 51 4.85 -3.96 20.13
N GLY A 52 4.82 -5.20 20.63
CA GLY A 52 5.06 -6.39 19.81
C GLY A 52 3.96 -6.63 18.76
N GLN A 53 2.69 -6.45 19.15
CA GLN A 53 1.55 -6.59 18.24
C GLN A 53 1.51 -5.48 17.20
N TRP A 54 1.79 -4.24 17.62
CA TRP A 54 1.91 -3.08 16.73
C TRP A 54 2.99 -3.31 15.69
N LYS A 55 4.18 -3.76 16.10
CA LYS A 55 5.28 -4.05 15.17
C LYS A 55 4.90 -5.14 14.18
N ALA A 56 4.32 -6.25 14.66
CA ALA A 56 3.88 -7.32 13.77
C ALA A 56 2.83 -6.83 12.76
N ALA A 57 1.86 -6.02 13.20
CA ALA A 57 0.85 -5.44 12.32
C ALA A 57 1.46 -4.49 11.28
N CYS A 58 2.44 -3.66 11.66
CA CYS A 58 3.18 -2.82 10.72
C CYS A 58 3.96 -3.66 9.69
N ASP A 59 4.64 -4.71 10.13
CA ASP A 59 5.42 -5.60 9.26
C ASP A 59 4.51 -6.34 8.27
N GLU A 60 3.34 -6.81 8.72
CA GLU A 60 2.33 -7.45 7.86
C GLU A 60 1.70 -6.45 6.87
N ALA A 61 1.30 -5.27 7.34
CA ALA A 61 0.73 -4.24 6.46
C ALA A 61 1.74 -3.76 5.41
N LYS A 62 3.04 -3.68 5.77
CA LYS A 62 4.08 -3.36 4.82
C LYS A 62 4.24 -4.43 3.74
N LYS A 63 4.26 -5.71 4.11
CA LYS A 63 4.33 -6.81 3.14
C LYS A 63 3.18 -6.79 2.14
N GLU A 64 1.99 -6.42 2.62
CA GLU A 64 0.81 -6.33 1.77
C GLU A 64 0.93 -5.18 0.76
N VAL A 65 1.38 -4.00 1.22
CA VAL A 65 1.70 -2.88 0.32
C VAL A 65 2.74 -3.30 -0.70
N ASP A 66 3.86 -3.87 -0.25
CA ASP A 66 4.98 -4.28 -1.13
C ASP A 66 4.49 -5.30 -2.20
N ARG A 67 3.62 -6.26 -1.82
CA ARG A 67 2.99 -7.22 -2.75
C ARG A 67 2.15 -6.52 -3.83
N ILE A 68 1.27 -5.60 -3.44
CA ILE A 68 0.41 -4.89 -4.39
C ILE A 68 1.24 -4.02 -5.33
N VAL A 69 2.29 -3.37 -4.81
CA VAL A 69 3.24 -2.59 -5.63
C VAL A 69 3.91 -3.49 -6.67
N GLU A 70 4.39 -4.67 -6.28
CA GLU A 70 5.00 -5.64 -7.20
C GLU A 70 4.01 -6.13 -8.27
N GLU A 71 2.76 -6.39 -7.88
CA GLU A 71 1.69 -6.77 -8.80
C GLU A 71 1.43 -5.67 -9.83
N ILE A 72 1.26 -4.41 -9.41
CA ILE A 72 1.08 -3.26 -10.30
C ILE A 72 2.29 -3.09 -11.22
N LYS A 73 3.51 -3.18 -10.68
CA LYS A 73 4.74 -3.06 -11.47
C LYS A 73 4.89 -4.16 -12.52
N SER A 74 4.22 -5.29 -12.34
CA SER A 74 4.26 -6.44 -13.26
C SER A 74 3.20 -6.41 -14.36
N LEU A 75 2.26 -5.45 -14.34
CA LEU A 75 1.28 -5.21 -15.41
C LEU A 75 1.93 -4.66 -16.69
#